data_AF-A0A381ZDE2-F1
#
_entry.id   AF-A0A381ZDE2-F1
#
_cell.length_a   1.000
_cell.length_b   1.000
_cell.length_c   1.000
_cell.angle_alpha   90.00
_cell.angle_beta   90.00
_cell.angle_gamma   90.00
#
_symmetry.space_group_name_H-M   'P 1'
#
loop_
_entity.id
_entity.type
_entity.pdbx_description
1 polymer ?
#
loop_
_entity_poly.entity_id
_entity_poly.type
_entity_poly.pdbx_seq_one_letter_code
_entity_poly.pdbx_strand_id
1 'polypeptide(L)' 'MSQQERELMQLVDKIILNSSPKKLLEIQQIDKNTQLDGVWFYDVYTSPDQLPQKQNISINNHFKKKQ' A
#
# COMPACT_ATOMS: atom_id res chain seq x y z
N MET A 1 -8.69 -11.05 5.61
CA MET A 1 -7.92 -11.49 4.43
C MET A 1 -8.81 -12.23 3.45
N SER A 2 -9.64 -11.45 2.77
CA SER A 2 -10.41 -11.84 1.59
C SER A 2 -9.49 -12.10 0.40
N GLN A 3 -10.04 -12.65 -0.67
CA GLN A 3 -9.29 -12.90 -1.91
C GLN A 3 -8.79 -11.57 -2.52
N GLN A 4 -9.63 -10.54 -2.51
CA GLN A 4 -9.32 -9.20 -3.02
C GLN A 4 -8.19 -8.55 -2.21
N GLU A 5 -8.20 -8.69 -0.88
CA GLU A 5 -7.12 -8.20 -0.02
C GLU A 5 -5.79 -8.88 -0.34
N ARG A 6 -5.80 -10.19 -0.59
CA ARG A 6 -4.58 -10.93 -0.97
C ARG A 6 -4.05 -10.52 -2.34
N GLU A 7 -4.91 -10.32 -3.32
CA GLU A 7 -4.52 -9.84 -4.66
C GLU A 7 -3.88 -8.46 -4.60
N LEU A 8 -4.41 -7.57 -3.76
CA LEU A 8 -3.85 -6.25 -3.52
C LEU A 8 -2.45 -6.34 -2.89
N MET A 9 -2.28 -7.16 -1.86
CA MET A 9 -0.96 -7.38 -1.25
C MET A 9 0.06 -7.90 -2.26
N GLN A 10 -0.32 -8.87 -3.09
CA GLN A 10 0.55 -9.40 -4.15
C GLN A 10 0.97 -8.34 -5.15
N LEU A 11 0.09 -7.38 -5.46
CA LEU A 11 0.44 -6.25 -6.32
C LEU A 11 1.45 -5.34 -5.64
N VAL A 12 1.22 -5.00 -4.38
CA VAL A 12 2.14 -4.17 -3.59
C VAL A 12 3.52 -4.84 -3.47
N ASP A 13 3.56 -6.15 -3.22
CA ASP A 13 4.81 -6.92 -3.15
C ASP A 13 5.57 -6.85 -4.49
N LYS A 14 4.88 -6.98 -5.62
CA LYS A 14 5.51 -6.81 -6.96
C LYS A 14 6.07 -5.41 -7.14
N ILE A 15 5.40 -4.37 -6.64
CA ILE A 15 5.91 -3.00 -6.74
C ILE A 15 7.18 -2.85 -5.90
N ILE A 16 7.21 -3.38 -4.67
CA ILE A 16 8.39 -3.34 -3.80
C ILE A 16 9.56 -4.06 -4.48
N LEU A 17 9.35 -5.30 -4.93
CA LEU A 17 10.42 -6.12 -5.52
C LEU A 17 11.05 -5.50 -6.78
N ASN A 18 10.28 -4.72 -7.54
CA ASN A 18 10.75 -4.09 -8.78
C ASN A 18 11.08 -2.60 -8.62
N SER A 19 11.04 -2.06 -7.39
CA SER A 19 11.30 -0.65 -7.13
C SER A 19 12.78 -0.31 -7.16
N SER A 20 13.09 0.95 -7.50
CA SER A 20 14.45 1.46 -7.39
C SER A 20 14.88 1.58 -5.92
N PRO A 21 16.20 1.56 -5.61
CA PRO A 21 16.69 1.73 -4.24
C PRO A 21 16.18 3.01 -3.56
N LYS A 22 16.05 4.12 -4.32
CA LYS A 22 15.48 5.37 -3.82
C LYS A 22 14.02 5.19 -3.38
N LYS A 23 13.22 4.50 -4.20
CA LYS A 23 11.81 4.26 -3.88
C LYS A 23 11.65 3.29 -2.71
N LEU A 24 12.53 2.30 -2.60
CA LEU A 24 12.60 1.39 -1.46
C LEU A 24 12.92 2.11 -0.15
N LEU A 25 13.78 3.12 -0.17
CA LEU A 25 14.06 3.96 1.00
C LEU A 25 12.81 4.75 1.46
N GLU A 26 12.05 5.32 0.51
CA GLU A 26 10.77 5.99 0.82
C GLU A 26 9.78 5.02 1.45
N ILE A 27 9.61 3.84 0.86
CA ILE A 27 8.74 2.77 1.36
C ILE A 27 9.13 2.36 2.78
N GLN A 28 10.42 2.12 3.02
CA GLN A 28 10.94 1.75 4.33
C GLN A 28 10.73 2.87 5.36
N GLN A 29 10.85 4.13 4.96
CA GLN A 29 10.61 5.24 5.87
C GLN A 29 9.14 5.33 6.29
N ILE A 30 8.23 5.10 5.35
CA ILE A 30 6.79 5.03 5.63
C ILE A 30 6.50 3.91 6.63
N ASP A 31 7.00 2.69 6.36
CA ASP A 31 6.82 1.53 7.24
C ASP A 31 7.30 1.81 8.67
N LYS A 32 8.54 2.31 8.83
CA LYS A 32 9.11 2.69 10.12
C LYS A 32 8.25 3.72 10.87
N ASN A 33 7.69 4.69 10.15
CA ASN A 33 6.89 5.74 10.76
C ASN A 33 5.53 5.22 11.24
N THR A 34 4.96 4.19 10.59
CA THR A 34 3.61 3.69 10.88
C THR A 34 3.58 2.41 11.70
N GLN A 35 4.72 1.72 11.87
CA GLN A 35 4.80 0.41 12.52
C GLN A 35 4.33 0.40 13.99
N LEU A 36 4.48 1.53 14.70
CA LEU A 36 4.02 1.69 16.09
C LEU A 36 2.57 2.19 16.20
N ASP A 37 1.96 2.61 15.10
CA ASP A 37 0.60 3.15 15.08
C ASP A 37 -0.47 2.04 14.93
N GLY A 38 -0.03 0.78 14.87
CA GLY A 38 -0.91 -0.37 14.62
C GLY A 38 -1.51 -0.37 13.21
N VAL A 39 -0.94 0.42 12.29
CA VAL A 39 -1.34 0.51 10.90
C VAL A 39 -0.46 -0.41 10.06
N TRP A 40 -1.08 -1.24 9.24
CA TRP A 40 -0.35 -2.13 8.36
C TRP A 40 0.09 -1.38 7.12
N PHE A 41 1.31 -1.64 6.65
CA PHE A 41 1.88 -0.99 5.47
C PHE A 41 0.95 -1.05 4.24
N TYR A 42 0.28 -2.18 4.02
CA TYR A 42 -0.65 -2.38 2.90
C TYR A 42 -1.89 -1.46 2.95
N ASP A 43 -2.27 -0.96 4.13
CA ASP A 43 -3.35 0.01 4.28
C ASP A 43 -2.90 1.43 3.89
N VAL A 44 -1.60 1.73 4.05
CA VAL A 44 -1.01 3.05 3.79
C VAL A 44 -0.62 3.19 2.32
N TYR A 45 0.03 2.16 1.79
CA TYR A 45 0.61 2.18 0.44
C TYR A 45 -0.44 2.10 -0.69
N THR A 46 -1.68 1.76 -0.35
CA THR A 46 -2.80 1.65 -1.30
C THR A 46 -3.56 2.96 -1.49
N SER A 47 -3.14 4.05 -0.85
CA SER A 47 -3.68 5.37 -1.17
C SER A 47 -3.43 5.70 -2.66
N PRO A 48 -4.48 6.00 -3.44
CA PRO A 48 -4.41 6.13 -4.90
C PRO A 48 -3.46 7.22 -5.39
N ASP A 49 -3.02 8.12 -4.52
CA ASP A 49 -2.03 9.16 -4.82
C ASP A 49 -0.58 8.66 -4.86
N GLN A 50 -0.29 7.47 -4.30
CA GLN A 50 1.07 6.90 -4.22
C GLN A 50 1.30 5.73 -5.19
N LEU A 51 0.22 5.15 -5.71
CA LEU A 51 0.33 4.19 -6.80
C LEU A 51 0.63 4.96 -8.09
N PRO A 52 1.70 4.61 -8.85
CA PRO A 52 1.90 5.18 -10.17
C PRO A 52 0.61 4.94 -10.97
N GLN A 53 0.02 6.03 -11.47
CA GLN A 53 -1.30 6.17 -12.11
C GLN A 53 -1.62 5.23 -13.30
N LYS A 54 -0.96 4.08 -13.44
CA LYS A 54 -1.14 3.15 -14.55
C LYS A 54 -1.91 1.87 -14.23
N GLN A 55 -2.50 1.73 -13.04
CA GLN A 55 -3.31 0.57 -12.73
C GLN A 55 -4.70 1.04 -12.30
N ASN A 56 -5.63 0.99 -13.26
CA ASN A 56 -7.06 1.19 -13.07
C ASN A 56 -7.61 0.10 -12.13
N ILE A 57 -7.33 0.24 -10.83
CA ILE A 57 -7.99 -0.54 -9.79
C ILE A 57 -8.91 0.46 -9.12
N SER A 58 -10.19 0.37 -9.46
CA SER A 58 -11.26 1.13 -8.80
C SER A 58 -11.35 0.67 -7.35
N ILE A 59 -10.55 1.26 -6.47
CA ILE A 59 -10.67 1.06 -5.03
C ILE A 59 -11.86 1.92 -4.60
N ASN A 60 -13.03 1.29 -4.50
CA ASN A 60 -14.21 1.93 -3.93
C ASN A 60 -13.85 2.51 -2.56
N ASN A 61 -14.14 3.80 -2.38
CA ASN A 61 -13.98 4.61 -1.18
C ASN A 61 -14.75 4.06 0.04
N HIS A 62 -14.41 2.88 0.55
CA HIS A 62 -15.13 2.21 1.64
C HIS A 62 -14.33 1.96 2.91
N PHE A 63 -13.06 2.33 2.95
CA PHE A 63 -12.25 2.17 4.15
C PHE A 63 -12.05 3.51 4.88
N LYS A 64 -13.15 4.21 5.18
CA LYS A 64 -13.18 5.08 6.37
C LYS A 64 -13.60 4.21 7.55
N LYS A 65 -12.67 3.92 8.46
CA LYS A 65 -12.99 3.40 9.80
C LYS A 65 -14.10 4.28 10.39
N LYS A 66 -15.26 3.69 10.67
CA LYS A 66 -16.27 4.32 11.53
C LYS A 66 -15.64 4.48 12.92
N GLN A 67 -15.71 5.72 13.43
CA GLN A 67 -15.53 6.02 14.86
C GLN A 67 -16.63 5.35 15.67
#